data_AF-A0A832V6T4-F1
#
_entry.id   AF-A0A832V6T4-F1
#
_cell.length_a   1.000
_cell.length_b   1.000
_cell.length_c   1.000
_cell.angle_alpha   90.00
_cell.angle_beta   90.00
_cell.angle_gamma   90.00
#
_symmetry.space_group_name_H-M   'P 1'
#
loop_
_entity.id
_entity.type
_entity.pdbx_description
1 polymer ?
#
loop_
_entity_poly.entity_id
_entity_poly.type
_entity_poly.pdbx_seq_one_letter_code
_entity_poly.pdbx_strand_id
1 'polypeptide(L)'
;MEEISKGDIVFVPFPYSNLAGIKNRPAVVLSTLAGDDVVLCQITSKEKFDGYSIILSNHDFQSGALIFQSTIRPNKLFTAERSIVLFKVGA
;
A
#
# COMPACT_ATOMS: atom_id res chain seq x y z
N MET A 1 -12.71 -13.72 -2.08
CA MET A 1 -11.66 -12.72 -1.81
C MET A 1 -12.32 -11.65 -0.99
N GLU A 2 -11.80 -11.31 0.20
CA GLU A 2 -12.38 -10.25 1.03
C GLU A 2 -12.50 -8.96 0.21
N GLU A 3 -13.59 -8.23 0.40
CA GLU A 3 -13.81 -6.97 -0.28
C GLU A 3 -12.75 -5.96 0.18
N ILE A 4 -11.98 -5.44 -0.79
CA ILE A 4 -10.92 -4.49 -0.53
C ILE A 4 -11.54 -3.10 -0.43
N SER A 5 -11.29 -2.41 0.67
CA SER A 5 -11.87 -1.12 0.98
C SER A 5 -10.81 -0.08 1.36
N LYS A 6 -11.19 1.20 1.40
CA LYS A 6 -10.30 2.28 1.82
C LYS A 6 -9.79 2.02 3.24
N GLY A 7 -8.48 2.18 3.45
CA GLY A 7 -7.81 1.92 4.72
C GLY A 7 -7.14 0.55 4.78
N ASP A 8 -7.60 -0.41 3.97
CA ASP A 8 -6.99 -1.73 3.93
C ASP A 8 -5.52 -1.66 3.50
N ILE A 9 -4.71 -2.49 4.13
CA ILE A 9 -3.33 -2.71 3.74
C ILE A 9 -3.25 -4.00 2.94
N VAL A 10 -2.79 -3.89 1.71
CA VAL A 10 -2.73 -4.98 0.73
C VAL A 10 -1.31 -5.19 0.24
N PHE A 11 -0.99 -6.41 -0.16
CA PHE A 11 0.30 -6.73 -0.79
C PHE A 11 0.13 -6.81 -2.30
N VAL A 12 0.91 -6.02 -3.06
CA VAL A 12 0.76 -5.84 -4.50
C VAL A 12 2.11 -5.77 -5.22
N PRO A 13 2.19 -6.12 -6.52
CA PRO A 13 3.32 -5.76 -7.37
C PRO A 13 3.32 -4.24 -7.63
N PHE A 14 4.11 -3.49 -6.86
CA PHE A 14 4.14 -2.03 -6.93
C PHE A 14 5.26 -1.55 -7.87
N PRO A 15 4.97 -0.70 -8.86
CA PRO A 15 5.97 -0.23 -9.83
C PRO A 15 6.97 0.75 -9.22
N TYR A 16 8.20 0.73 -9.71
CA TYR A 16 9.13 1.83 -9.47
C TYR A 16 8.67 3.09 -10.19
N SER A 17 8.97 4.27 -9.64
CA SER A 17 8.54 5.55 -10.24
C SER A 17 9.22 5.87 -11.57
N ASN A 18 10.34 5.21 -11.88
CA ASN A 18 10.97 5.29 -13.20
C ASN A 18 10.46 4.20 -14.16
N LEU A 19 9.46 3.42 -13.76
CA LEU A 19 8.83 2.32 -14.51
C LEU A 19 9.78 1.20 -14.95
N ALA A 20 11.01 1.18 -14.43
CA ALA A 20 12.03 0.20 -14.81
C ALA A 20 11.77 -1.22 -14.27
N GLY A 21 10.69 -1.40 -13.50
CA GLY A 21 10.30 -2.70 -12.96
C GLY A 21 9.28 -2.59 -11.84
N ILE A 22 8.99 -3.73 -11.24
CA ILE A 22 8.03 -3.90 -10.15
C ILE A 22 8.69 -4.55 -8.93
N LYS A 23 8.14 -4.30 -7.75
CA LYS A 23 8.50 -5.04 -6.54
C LYS A 23 7.25 -5.28 -5.70
N ASN A 24 7.13 -6.49 -5.16
CA ASN A 24 6.04 -6.78 -4.23
C ASN A 24 6.22 -5.97 -2.94
N ARG A 25 5.21 -5.18 -2.58
CA ARG A 25 5.22 -4.27 -1.45
C ARG A 25 3.84 -4.19 -0.81
N PRO A 26 3.77 -3.90 0.50
CA PRO A 26 2.54 -3.44 1.09
C PRO A 26 2.16 -2.07 0.52
N ALA A 27 0.87 -1.82 0.41
CA ALA A 27 0.28 -0.55 0.04
C ALA A 27 -1.03 -0.34 0.80
N VAL A 28 -1.33 0.90 1.17
CA VAL A 28 -2.64 1.26 1.71
C VAL A 28 -3.57 1.61 0.56
N VAL A 29 -4.81 1.12 0.63
CA VAL A 29 -5.88 1.48 -0.31
C VAL A 29 -6.42 2.85 0.09
N LEU A 30 -6.24 3.84 -0.78
CA LEU A 30 -6.73 5.20 -0.56
C LEU A 30 -8.16 5.37 -1.05
N SER A 31 -8.54 4.68 -2.12
CA SER A 31 -9.89 4.70 -2.68
C SER A 31 -10.14 3.46 -3.53
N THR A 32 -11.37 2.94 -3.45
CA THR A 32 -11.95 2.14 -4.53
C THR A 32 -12.58 3.08 -5.54
N LEU A 33 -12.50 2.76 -6.83
CA LEU A 33 -13.13 3.53 -7.91
C LEU A 33 -14.33 2.76 -8.45
N ALA A 34 -15.21 3.45 -9.18
CA ALA A 34 -16.21 2.77 -9.99
C ALA A 34 -15.52 1.87 -11.03
N GLY A 35 -16.00 0.64 -11.20
CA GLY A 35 -15.29 -0.39 -11.97
C GLY A 35 -14.31 -1.17 -11.10
N ASP A 36 -13.21 -1.66 -11.70
CA ASP A 36 -12.31 -2.63 -11.07
C ASP A 36 -11.03 -2.02 -10.48
N ASP A 37 -10.86 -0.70 -10.58
CA ASP A 37 -9.64 -0.03 -10.14
C ASP A 37 -9.66 0.36 -8.65
N VAL A 38 -8.45 0.43 -8.10
CA VAL A 38 -8.13 0.95 -6.76
C VAL A 38 -6.95 1.91 -6.84
N VAL A 39 -7.01 2.96 -6.01
CA VAL A 39 -5.89 3.89 -5.79
C VAL A 39 -5.12 3.43 -4.58
N LEU A 40 -3.83 3.18 -4.77
CA LEU A 40 -2.90 2.62 -3.80
C LEU A 40 -1.81 3.63 -3.45
N CYS A 41 -1.34 3.59 -2.21
CA CYS A 41 -0.19 4.36 -1.74
C CYS A 41 0.86 3.42 -1.14
N GLN A 42 2.09 3.55 -1.61
CA GLN A 42 3.18 2.66 -1.23
C GLN A 42 3.44 2.70 0.29
N ILE A 43 3.73 1.52 0.85
CA ILE A 43 4.35 1.36 2.17
C ILE A 43 5.76 0.75 1.99
N THR A 44 6.71 1.20 2.79
CA THR A 44 8.09 0.71 2.77
C THR A 44 8.71 0.69 4.17
N SER A 45 9.43 -0.39 4.50
CA SER A 45 10.25 -0.48 5.72
C SER A 45 11.58 0.29 5.61
N LYS A 46 11.96 0.71 4.39
CA LYS A 46 13.12 1.58 4.20
C LYS A 46 12.74 3.02 4.49
N GLU A 47 13.29 3.58 5.56
CA GLU A 47 13.14 4.99 5.89
C GLU A 47 13.68 5.88 4.77
N LYS A 48 12.94 6.96 4.51
CA LYS A 48 13.34 8.03 3.62
C LYS A 48 12.97 9.36 4.27
N PHE A 49 13.97 10.20 4.49
CA PHE A 49 13.81 11.52 5.11
C PHE A 49 13.65 12.61 4.05
N ASP A 50 12.62 12.48 3.20
CA ASP A 50 12.33 13.45 2.14
C ASP A 50 11.11 14.34 2.46
N GLY A 51 10.67 14.35 3.72
CA GLY A 51 9.54 15.15 4.20
C GLY A 51 8.15 14.58 3.89
N TYR A 52 8.04 13.51 3.09
CA TYR A 52 6.76 12.91 2.73
C TYR A 52 6.41 11.68 3.55
N SER A 53 7.36 11.09 4.28
CA SER A 53 7.14 9.83 5.01
C SER A 53 6.25 10.02 6.23
N ILE A 54 5.22 9.18 6.36
CA ILE A 54 4.37 9.07 7.55
C ILE A 54 4.72 7.75 8.23
N ILE A 55 5.07 7.77 9.51
CA ILE A 55 5.39 6.55 10.28
C ILE A 55 4.14 5.68 10.38
N LEU A 56 4.31 4.38 10.16
CA LEU A 56 3.30 3.35 10.33
C LEU A 56 3.85 2.26 11.23
N SER A 57 3.25 2.11 12.40
CA SER A 57 3.54 1.10 13.40
C SER A 57 2.39 0.11 13.53
N ASN A 58 2.60 -1.00 14.23
CA ASN A 58 1.52 -1.96 14.47
C ASN A 58 0.43 -1.44 15.43
N HIS A 59 0.66 -0.31 16.12
CA HIS A 59 -0.37 0.34 16.94
C HIS A 59 -1.41 1.11 16.11
N ASP A 60 -1.08 1.41 14.85
CA ASP A 60 -1.96 2.15 13.93
C ASP A 60 -2.96 1.22 13.21
N PHE A 61 -2.83 -0.10 13.39
CA PHE A 61 -3.70 -1.11 12.79
C PHE A 61 -4.89 -1.41 13.70
N GLN A 62 -6.08 -1.49 13.11
CA GLN A 62 -7.26 -2.07 13.75
C GLN A 62 -7.21 -3.60 13.69
N SER A 63 -6.63 -4.15 12.62
CA SER A 63 -6.47 -5.60 12.44
C SER A 63 -5.23 -5.93 11.60
N GLY A 64 -4.62 -7.09 11.85
CA GLY A 64 -3.38 -7.47 11.18
C GLY A 64 -2.16 -6.70 11.70
N ALA A 65 -1.03 -6.85 11.01
CA ALA A 65 0.23 -6.18 11.35
C ALA A 65 1.24 -6.27 10.20
N LEU A 66 2.23 -5.38 10.22
CA LEU A 66 3.45 -5.54 9.43
C LEU A 66 4.57 -6.11 10.30
N ILE A 67 5.43 -6.93 9.68
CA ILE A 67 6.58 -7.55 10.38
C ILE A 67 7.57 -6.48 10.85
N PHE A 68 7.72 -5.40 10.08
CA PHE A 68 8.65 -4.30 10.36
C PHE A 68 7.90 -2.98 10.44
N GLN A 69 8.33 -2.11 11.35
CA GLN A 69 7.95 -0.70 11.32
C GLN A 69 8.22 -0.14 9.92
N SER A 70 7.25 0.58 9.39
CA SER A 70 7.25 1.03 8.01
C SER A 70 6.85 2.50 7.91
N THR A 71 6.89 3.02 6.69
CA THR A 71 6.40 4.37 6.38
C THR A 71 5.44 4.32 5.21
N ILE A 72 4.34 5.05 5.31
CA ILE A 72 3.46 5.36 4.20
C ILE A 72 4.12 6.48 3.39
N ARG A 73 4.01 6.39 2.05
CA ARG A 73 4.69 7.26 1.09
C ARG A 73 3.67 7.97 0.20
N PRO A 74 2.98 9.03 0.66
CA PRO A 74 1.95 9.75 -0.12
C PRO A 74 2.44 10.29 -1.46
N ASN A 75 3.76 10.51 -1.62
CA ASN A 75 4.37 10.88 -2.89
C ASN A 75 4.60 9.70 -3.87
N LYS A 76 4.07 8.52 -3.56
CA LYS A 76 4.18 7.27 -4.34
C LYS A 76 2.80 6.62 -4.46
N LEU A 77 1.98 7.21 -5.32
CA LEU A 77 0.64 6.72 -5.67
C LEU A 77 0.69 5.81 -6.89
N PHE A 78 -0.23 4.85 -6.94
CA PHE A 78 -0.39 3.93 -8.05
C PHE A 78 -1.85 3.50 -8.18
N THR A 79 -2.41 3.54 -9.38
CA THR A 79 -3.75 3.03 -9.67
C THR A 79 -3.63 1.71 -10.40
N ALA A 80 -4.39 0.70 -9.99
CA ALA A 80 -4.39 -0.61 -10.64
C ALA A 80 -5.71 -1.35 -10.42
N GLU A 81 -5.93 -2.36 -11.24
CA GLU A 81 -7.04 -3.30 -11.07
C GLU A 81 -6.94 -4.05 -9.74
N ARG A 82 -8.07 -4.32 -9.09
CA ARG A 82 -8.13 -5.14 -7.86
C ARG A 82 -7.53 -6.53 -8.04
N SER A 83 -7.53 -7.05 -9.28
CA SER A 83 -6.99 -8.35 -9.65
C SER A 83 -5.49 -8.50 -9.35
N ILE A 84 -4.73 -7.39 -9.27
CA ILE A 84 -3.29 -7.45 -8.95
C ILE A 84 -3.02 -7.64 -7.45
N VAL A 85 -4.04 -7.52 -6.61
CA VAL A 85 -3.88 -7.67 -5.16
C VAL A 85 -3.63 -9.13 -4.84
N LEU A 86 -2.47 -9.40 -4.24
CA LEU A 86 -2.06 -10.76 -3.92
C LEU A 86 -2.78 -11.25 -2.67
N PHE A 87 -2.85 -10.42 -1.62
CA PHE A 87 -3.59 -10.67 -0.38
C PHE A 87 -3.75 -9.41 0.46
N LYS A 88 -4.74 -9.41 1.36
CA LYS A 88 -4.91 -8.41 2.42
C LYS A 88 -4.01 -8.75 3.61
N VAL A 89 -3.36 -7.73 4.17
CA VAL A 89 -2.47 -7.82 5.33
C VAL A 89 -3.20 -7.41 6.61
N GLY A 90 -4.03 -6.37 6.53
CA GLY A 90 -4.71 -5.77 7.67
C GLY A 90 -5.50 -4.52 7.27
N ALA A 91 -5.89 -3.72 8.27
CA ALA A 91 -6.57 -2.43 8.14
C ALA A 91 -6.29 -1.56 9.37
#